data_AF-A0A517TYA8-F1
#
_entry.id   AF-A0A517TYA8-F1
#
_cell.length_a   1.000
_cell.length_b   1.000
_cell.length_c   1.000
_cell.angle_alpha   90.00
_cell.angle_beta   90.00
_cell.angle_gamma   90.00
#
_symmetry.space_group_name_H-M   'P 1'
#
loop_
_entity.id
_entity.type
_entity.pdbx_description
1 polymer ?
#
loop_
_entity_poly.entity_id
_entity_poly.type
_entity_poly.pdbx_seq_one_letter_code
_entity_poly.pdbx_strand_id
1 'polypeptide(L)'
;MKFLSRNRVGAVVALLTAVCLSASPAESFASIQFELDSFSVSTHSAGPGLLINTDSSVISPTLESFSLDVGQSVTGDLFRIWTDEAAWNLDDASPQNASVSFNFSQPAPTFGGGVSGETYGATIFFASGGVLDWNNGPFILSFGPNGDGKLQVTLSDEVFNPGPGFTFRSGRDYGATVEATFTLLQAPAVPEPATLLLWGGLGLAGVAAGRRFVA
;
A
#
# COMPACT_ATOMS: atom_id res chain seq x y z
N MET A 1 5.50 -89.03 -30.94
CA MET A 1 4.18 -88.95 -30.28
C MET A 1 4.33 -88.13 -29.00
N LYS A 2 3.69 -86.95 -28.93
CA LYS A 2 3.28 -86.17 -27.74
C LYS A 2 4.37 -85.67 -26.75
N PHE A 3 4.33 -84.47 -26.18
CA PHE A 3 3.71 -83.15 -26.43
C PHE A 3 4.33 -82.21 -25.36
N LEU A 4 4.40 -80.91 -25.66
CA LEU A 4 4.86 -79.79 -24.81
C LEU A 4 4.22 -79.71 -23.41
N SER A 5 4.92 -79.09 -22.43
CA SER A 5 4.34 -78.40 -21.25
C SER A 5 5.48 -77.90 -20.34
N ARG A 6 5.59 -76.67 -19.82
CA ARG A 6 4.82 -75.42 -19.92
C ARG A 6 5.65 -74.32 -19.22
N ASN A 7 5.62 -73.11 -19.78
CA ASN A 7 6.00 -71.83 -19.18
C ASN A 7 5.64 -71.69 -17.70
N ARG A 8 6.52 -71.03 -16.91
CA ARG A 8 6.14 -69.94 -16.00
C ARG A 8 7.23 -68.87 -15.95
N VAL A 9 7.10 -67.90 -16.84
CA VAL A 9 7.69 -66.57 -16.69
C VAL A 9 6.96 -65.90 -15.53
N GLY A 10 7.63 -65.70 -14.40
CA GLY A 10 7.15 -64.86 -13.31
C GLY A 10 7.45 -63.40 -13.66
N ALA A 11 6.46 -62.69 -14.18
CA ALA A 11 6.56 -61.25 -14.38
C ALA A 11 6.45 -60.55 -13.01
N VAL A 12 7.55 -59.99 -12.53
CA VAL A 12 7.55 -59.02 -11.43
C VAL A 12 7.20 -57.67 -12.04
N VAL A 13 5.95 -57.23 -11.86
CA VAL A 13 5.52 -55.87 -12.19
C VAL A 13 5.91 -54.97 -11.03
N ALA A 14 7.04 -54.28 -11.16
CA ALA A 14 7.42 -53.18 -10.27
C ALA A 14 6.67 -51.92 -10.73
N LEU A 15 5.63 -51.54 -10.01
CA LEU A 15 4.91 -50.29 -10.20
C LEU A 15 5.73 -49.17 -9.52
N LEU A 16 6.48 -48.40 -10.31
CA LEU A 16 7.17 -47.20 -9.85
C LEU A 16 6.19 -46.02 -9.89
N THR A 17 5.60 -45.66 -8.75
CA THR A 17 4.78 -44.46 -8.62
C THR A 17 5.70 -43.25 -8.46
N ALA A 18 6.02 -42.55 -9.55
CA ALA A 18 6.74 -41.28 -9.52
C ALA A 18 5.80 -40.20 -8.96
N VAL A 19 5.92 -39.89 -7.67
CA VAL A 19 5.29 -38.72 -7.07
C VAL A 19 6.09 -37.50 -7.53
N CYS A 20 5.62 -36.84 -8.58
CA CYS A 20 6.08 -35.49 -8.90
C CYS A 20 5.60 -34.55 -7.80
N LEU A 21 6.43 -34.30 -6.78
CA LEU A 21 6.28 -33.12 -5.94
C LEU A 21 6.51 -31.92 -6.85
N SER A 22 5.43 -31.30 -7.31
CA SER A 22 5.49 -29.95 -7.86
C SER A 22 5.87 -29.00 -6.72
N ALA A 23 7.17 -28.83 -6.51
CA ALA A 23 7.70 -27.73 -5.73
C ALA A 23 7.37 -26.44 -6.51
N SER A 24 6.24 -25.83 -6.21
CA SER A 24 5.95 -24.47 -6.63
C SER A 24 7.11 -23.61 -6.12
N PRO A 25 7.84 -22.87 -6.97
CA PRO A 25 8.76 -21.88 -6.46
C PRO A 25 7.93 -20.91 -5.60
N ALA A 26 8.27 -20.82 -4.32
CA ALA A 26 7.84 -19.69 -3.51
C ALA A 26 8.56 -18.49 -4.12
N GLU A 27 7.85 -17.73 -4.95
CA GLU A 27 8.36 -16.47 -5.45
C GLU A 27 8.47 -15.54 -4.26
N SER A 28 9.68 -15.49 -3.70
CA SER A 28 10.05 -14.46 -2.74
C SER A 28 10.11 -13.16 -3.53
N PHE A 29 8.97 -12.46 -3.59
CA PHE A 29 9.00 -11.05 -3.98
C PHE A 29 9.95 -10.34 -3.02
N ALA A 30 10.97 -9.66 -3.55
CA ALA A 30 11.81 -8.81 -2.72
C ALA A 30 10.95 -7.68 -2.16
N SER A 31 11.17 -7.30 -0.90
CA SER A 31 10.52 -6.14 -0.29
C SER A 31 10.71 -4.91 -1.17
N ILE A 32 9.65 -4.14 -1.39
CA ILE A 32 9.71 -2.93 -2.21
C ILE A 32 10.06 -1.76 -1.32
N GLN A 33 11.11 -1.04 -1.68
CA GLN A 33 11.50 0.22 -1.04
C GLN A 33 10.63 1.36 -1.57
N PHE A 34 10.09 2.15 -0.65
CA PHE A 34 9.36 3.38 -0.91
C PHE A 34 10.12 4.56 -0.31
N GLU A 35 10.14 5.67 -1.04
CA GLU A 35 10.72 6.93 -0.60
C GLU A 35 9.69 8.02 -0.84
N LEU A 36 9.12 8.57 0.24
CA LEU A 36 8.20 9.70 0.19
C LEU A 36 9.03 10.97 0.05
N ASP A 37 9.14 11.47 -1.18
CA ASP A 37 9.93 12.67 -1.50
C ASP A 37 9.28 13.93 -0.93
N SER A 38 7.95 14.04 -1.03
CA SER A 38 7.20 15.16 -0.48
C SER A 38 5.73 14.83 -0.30
N PHE A 39 5.08 15.57 0.60
CA PHE A 39 3.63 15.66 0.68
C PHE A 39 3.20 17.11 0.90
N SER A 40 1.96 17.43 0.56
CA SER A 40 1.38 18.76 0.78
C SER A 40 -0.04 18.64 1.32
N VAL A 41 -0.34 19.42 2.36
CA VAL A 41 -1.66 19.50 2.96
C VAL A 41 -2.33 20.81 2.55
N SER A 42 -3.58 20.75 2.13
CA SER A 42 -4.41 21.93 1.82
C SER A 42 -5.67 21.86 2.68
N THR A 43 -5.94 22.95 3.40
CA THR A 43 -7.12 23.09 4.26
C THR A 43 -7.69 24.50 4.11
N HIS A 44 -8.90 24.71 4.63
CA HIS A 44 -9.51 26.03 4.67
C HIS A 44 -8.84 26.90 5.73
N SER A 45 -8.13 27.94 5.31
CA SER A 45 -7.33 28.79 6.21
C SER A 45 -7.74 30.26 6.22
N ALA A 46 -8.77 30.64 5.47
CA ALA A 46 -9.27 32.03 5.44
C ALA A 46 -10.72 32.12 4.94
N GLY A 47 -11.49 33.05 5.51
CA GLY A 47 -12.88 33.33 5.11
C GLY A 47 -13.90 32.77 6.11
N PRO A 48 -15.19 32.71 5.73
CA PRO A 48 -16.24 32.09 6.55
C PRO A 48 -16.04 30.58 6.69
N GLY A 49 -16.48 30.02 7.83
CA GLY A 49 -16.30 28.61 8.19
C GLY A 49 -15.02 28.33 8.97
N LEU A 50 -14.89 27.08 9.42
CA LEU A 50 -13.84 26.69 10.36
C LEU A 50 -12.44 26.85 9.74
N LEU A 51 -11.63 27.72 10.33
CA LEU A 51 -10.27 28.01 9.95
C LEU A 51 -9.30 26.99 10.55
N ILE A 52 -8.48 26.42 9.67
CA ILE A 52 -7.59 25.30 9.97
C ILE A 52 -6.14 25.70 9.78
N ASN A 53 -5.34 25.35 10.77
CA ASN A 53 -3.89 25.37 10.71
C ASN A 53 -3.34 23.94 10.65
N THR A 54 -2.20 23.80 9.97
CA THR A 54 -1.51 22.51 9.85
C THR A 54 0.00 22.67 10.08
N ASP A 55 0.65 21.58 10.50
CA ASP A 55 2.10 21.52 10.72
C ASP A 55 2.63 20.16 10.27
N SER A 56 3.35 20.17 9.15
CA SER A 56 3.98 18.99 8.55
C SER A 56 5.35 18.64 9.15
N SER A 57 5.89 19.45 10.06
CA SER A 57 7.21 19.19 10.68
C SER A 57 7.20 18.02 11.67
N VAL A 58 6.01 17.51 12.01
CA VAL A 58 5.83 16.36 12.91
C VAL A 58 5.84 15.01 12.18
N ILE A 59 6.11 14.99 10.87
CA ILE A 59 6.14 13.74 10.10
C ILE A 59 7.10 12.73 10.74
N SER A 60 6.64 11.48 10.84
CA SER A 60 7.44 10.36 11.35
C SER A 60 8.51 9.97 10.34
N PRO A 61 9.79 9.80 10.76
CA PRO A 61 10.86 9.32 9.87
C PRO A 61 10.56 7.97 9.20
N THR A 62 9.70 7.16 9.81
CA THR A 62 9.24 5.87 9.25
C THR A 62 8.38 6.00 8.00
N LEU A 63 7.83 7.19 7.73
CA LEU A 63 7.08 7.46 6.51
C LEU A 63 7.93 8.06 5.39
N GLU A 64 9.12 8.59 5.71
CA GLU A 64 10.04 9.16 4.71
C GLU A 64 10.66 8.05 3.84
N SER A 65 11.06 6.94 4.48
CA SER A 65 11.71 5.80 3.83
C SER A 65 11.30 4.50 4.50
N PHE A 66 10.74 3.56 3.73
CA PHE A 66 10.28 2.27 4.26
C PHE A 66 10.25 1.15 3.21
N SER A 67 10.30 -0.10 3.68
CA SER A 67 10.16 -1.29 2.83
C SER A 67 8.94 -2.08 3.22
N LEU A 68 8.18 -2.55 2.22
CA LEU A 68 7.03 -3.42 2.43
C LEU A 68 7.09 -4.64 1.54
N ASP A 69 6.72 -5.78 2.11
CA ASP A 69 6.25 -6.94 1.34
C ASP A 69 4.75 -6.80 1.04
N VAL A 70 4.25 -7.56 0.06
CA VAL A 70 2.82 -7.56 -0.27
C VAL A 70 2.00 -7.99 0.96
N GLY A 71 1.00 -7.19 1.29
CA GLY A 71 0.14 -7.37 2.47
C GLY A 71 0.67 -6.71 3.75
N GLN A 72 1.90 -6.18 3.76
CA GLN A 72 2.42 -5.40 4.89
C GLN A 72 2.01 -3.94 4.81
N SER A 73 2.04 -3.27 5.97
CA SER A 73 1.78 -1.85 6.10
C SER A 73 2.77 -1.17 7.02
N VAL A 74 2.97 0.13 6.81
CA VAL A 74 3.62 1.04 7.74
C VAL A 74 2.64 2.14 8.12
N THR A 75 2.67 2.55 9.39
CA THR A 75 1.86 3.65 9.93
C THR A 75 2.78 4.62 10.65
N GLY A 76 2.46 5.92 10.58
CA GLY A 76 3.14 6.95 11.33
C GLY A 76 2.42 8.28 11.28
N ASP A 77 2.86 9.20 12.12
CA ASP A 77 2.39 10.58 12.16
C ASP A 77 2.74 11.27 10.84
N LEU A 78 1.77 11.90 10.18
CA LEU A 78 1.99 12.62 8.94
C LEU A 78 2.07 14.14 9.18
N PHE A 79 1.05 14.71 9.81
CA PHE A 79 1.01 16.13 10.14
C PHE A 79 0.09 16.40 11.34
N ARG A 80 0.20 17.58 11.94
CA ARG A 80 -0.70 18.04 13.00
C ARG A 80 -1.73 19.00 12.43
N ILE A 81 -2.97 18.92 12.92
CA ILE A 81 -4.09 19.79 12.56
C ILE A 81 -4.68 20.46 13.81
N TRP A 82 -5.01 21.75 13.72
CA TRP A 82 -5.70 22.47 14.79
C TRP A 82 -6.46 23.70 14.25
N THR A 83 -7.23 24.33 15.12
CA THR A 83 -7.78 25.67 14.91
C THR A 83 -7.35 26.63 16.02
N ASP A 84 -7.16 27.91 15.67
CA ASP A 84 -6.95 28.99 16.65
C ASP A 84 -8.26 29.69 17.04
N GLU A 85 -9.38 29.26 16.47
CA GLU A 85 -10.69 29.74 16.86
C GLU A 85 -11.05 29.29 18.29
N ALA A 86 -11.71 30.17 19.04
CA ALA A 86 -12.06 29.94 20.44
C ALA A 86 -13.54 29.56 20.66
N ALA A 87 -14.37 29.72 19.64
CA ALA A 87 -15.80 29.49 19.71
C ALA A 87 -16.28 28.79 18.45
N TRP A 88 -17.26 27.90 18.63
CA TRP A 88 -17.99 27.32 17.51
C TRP A 88 -19.07 28.30 17.07
N ASN A 89 -19.09 28.63 15.79
CA ASN A 89 -20.07 29.47 15.13
C ASN A 89 -20.89 28.64 14.12
N LEU A 90 -22.02 29.19 13.68
CA LEU A 90 -22.91 28.45 12.78
C LEU A 90 -22.28 28.19 11.41
N ASP A 91 -21.41 29.08 10.93
CA ASP A 91 -20.68 28.90 9.68
C ASP A 91 -19.62 27.79 9.76
N ASP A 92 -19.09 27.50 10.95
CA ASP A 92 -18.15 26.40 11.17
C ASP A 92 -18.77 25.03 10.90
N ALA A 93 -20.09 24.92 11.01
CA ALA A 93 -20.82 23.69 10.70
C ALA A 93 -20.81 23.32 9.22
N SER A 94 -20.46 24.26 8.32
CA SER A 94 -20.40 24.01 6.89
C SER A 94 -19.09 23.30 6.52
N PRO A 95 -19.13 22.10 5.93
CA PRO A 95 -17.95 21.41 5.43
C PRO A 95 -17.13 22.28 4.48
N GLN A 96 -15.81 22.26 4.69
CA GLN A 96 -14.82 22.87 3.81
C GLN A 96 -13.85 21.80 3.32
N ASN A 97 -13.37 21.91 2.08
CA ASN A 97 -12.48 20.90 1.53
C ASN A 97 -11.14 20.84 2.27
N ALA A 98 -10.65 19.61 2.46
CA ALA A 98 -9.29 19.30 2.85
C ALA A 98 -8.68 18.32 1.83
N SER A 99 -7.36 18.39 1.63
CA SER A 99 -6.66 17.40 0.81
C SER A 99 -5.21 17.19 1.23
N VAL A 100 -4.71 15.98 0.99
CA VAL A 100 -3.29 15.65 1.08
C VAL A 100 -2.84 15.10 -0.25
N SER A 101 -1.77 15.64 -0.82
CA SER A 101 -1.11 15.07 -2.01
C SER A 101 0.23 14.47 -1.63
N PHE A 102 0.51 13.27 -2.16
CA PHE A 102 1.75 12.53 -1.95
C PHE A 102 2.57 12.46 -3.23
N ASN A 103 3.89 12.51 -3.09
CA ASN A 103 4.86 12.31 -4.15
C ASN A 103 5.96 11.35 -3.68
N PHE A 104 6.04 10.20 -4.32
CA PHE A 104 7.03 9.17 -4.06
C PHE A 104 8.08 9.15 -5.16
N SER A 105 9.36 9.20 -4.79
CA SER A 105 10.48 9.07 -5.73
C SER A 105 10.87 7.61 -5.99
N GLN A 106 10.50 6.69 -5.09
CA GLN A 106 10.70 5.25 -5.24
C GLN A 106 9.44 4.44 -4.90
N PRO A 107 9.24 3.29 -5.58
CA PRO A 107 10.03 2.80 -6.72
C PRO A 107 9.82 3.63 -7.99
N ALA A 108 10.83 3.69 -8.86
CA ALA A 108 10.75 4.43 -10.13
C ALA A 108 9.73 3.81 -11.12
N PRO A 109 9.09 4.62 -11.99
CA PRO A 109 9.16 6.08 -12.06
C PRO A 109 8.42 6.75 -10.90
N THR A 110 8.72 8.02 -10.64
CA THR A 110 8.01 8.86 -9.65
C THR A 110 6.50 8.74 -9.82
N PHE A 111 5.80 8.58 -8.71
CA PHE A 111 4.35 8.42 -8.69
C PHE A 111 3.76 9.16 -7.49
N GLY A 112 2.45 9.42 -7.53
CA GLY A 112 1.79 10.21 -6.52
C GLY A 112 0.30 10.37 -6.79
N GLY A 113 -0.37 11.08 -5.90
CA GLY A 113 -1.81 11.27 -5.95
C GLY A 113 -2.34 11.90 -4.67
N GLY A 114 -3.63 12.22 -4.65
CA GLY A 114 -4.25 12.96 -3.57
C GLY A 114 -5.40 12.23 -2.89
N VAL A 115 -5.50 12.39 -1.58
CA VAL A 115 -6.67 12.07 -0.76
C VAL A 115 -7.43 13.36 -0.53
N SER A 116 -8.74 13.33 -0.75
CA SER A 116 -9.65 14.47 -0.51
C SER A 116 -10.56 14.14 0.66
N GLY A 117 -10.78 15.12 1.52
CA GLY A 117 -11.67 15.07 2.68
C GLY A 117 -12.30 16.41 2.95
N GLU A 118 -12.85 16.57 4.14
CA GLU A 118 -13.52 17.77 4.59
C GLU A 118 -13.19 18.10 6.04
N THR A 119 -13.24 19.38 6.38
CA THR A 119 -13.16 19.87 7.75
C THR A 119 -14.40 20.66 8.11
N TYR A 120 -14.91 20.48 9.33
CA TYR A 120 -16.05 21.23 9.87
C TYR A 120 -16.07 21.21 11.39
N GLY A 121 -16.72 22.18 12.00
CA GLY A 121 -17.02 22.20 13.43
C GLY A 121 -18.26 21.38 13.74
N ALA A 122 -18.16 20.45 14.69
CA ALA A 122 -19.29 19.65 15.15
C ALA A 122 -19.47 19.76 16.67
N THR A 123 -20.70 19.53 17.13
CA THR A 123 -21.01 19.37 18.55
C THR A 123 -21.38 17.92 18.82
N ILE A 124 -20.62 17.25 19.68
CA ILE A 124 -20.84 15.87 20.11
C ILE A 124 -21.23 15.89 21.58
N PHE A 125 -22.49 15.57 21.87
CA PHE A 125 -23.11 15.74 23.18
C PHE A 125 -23.05 17.18 23.72
N PHE A 126 -22.10 17.45 24.62
CA PHE A 126 -21.92 18.73 25.31
C PHE A 126 -20.54 19.36 25.02
N ALA A 127 -19.83 18.87 24.00
CA ALA A 127 -18.54 19.38 23.59
C ALA A 127 -18.55 19.70 22.09
N SER A 128 -17.98 20.84 21.72
CA SER A 128 -17.70 21.19 20.33
C SER A 128 -16.24 20.91 20.00
N GLY A 129 -15.97 20.55 18.75
CA GLY A 129 -14.61 20.37 18.24
C GLY A 129 -14.60 20.53 16.72
N GLY A 130 -13.41 20.73 16.18
CA GLY A 130 -13.20 20.55 14.75
C GLY A 130 -13.14 19.07 14.41
N VAL A 131 -13.65 18.71 13.24
CA VAL A 131 -13.63 17.37 12.67
C VAL A 131 -12.89 17.46 11.36
N LEU A 132 -11.97 16.52 11.15
CA LEU A 132 -11.36 16.21 9.87
C LEU A 132 -11.86 14.83 9.47
N ASP A 133 -12.53 14.76 8.34
CA ASP A 133 -13.16 13.55 7.84
C ASP A 133 -12.70 13.33 6.41
N TRP A 134 -11.98 12.24 6.15
CA TRP A 134 -11.51 11.94 4.82
C TRP A 134 -12.61 11.41 3.91
N ASN A 135 -13.80 11.05 4.44
CA ASN A 135 -15.07 10.74 3.77
C ASN A 135 -15.04 9.73 2.60
N ASN A 136 -13.85 9.27 2.23
CA ASN A 136 -13.52 8.45 1.10
C ASN A 136 -12.53 7.44 1.66
N GLY A 137 -12.90 6.17 1.61
CA GLY A 137 -12.07 5.07 2.05
C GLY A 137 -10.71 5.02 1.35
N PRO A 138 -9.93 3.95 1.56
CA PRO A 138 -8.55 3.87 1.12
C PRO A 138 -8.31 4.34 -0.32
N PHE A 139 -7.36 5.24 -0.51
CA PHE A 139 -6.95 5.73 -1.82
C PHE A 139 -5.84 4.82 -2.38
N ILE A 140 -5.94 4.41 -3.65
CA ILE A 140 -4.97 3.48 -4.25
C ILE A 140 -4.11 4.23 -5.26
N LEU A 141 -2.82 4.31 -4.94
CA LEU A 141 -1.77 4.75 -5.83
C LEU A 141 -1.32 3.60 -6.72
N SER A 142 -1.24 3.87 -8.02
CA SER A 142 -0.62 2.95 -8.98
C SER A 142 0.83 3.35 -9.19
N PHE A 143 1.74 2.37 -9.17
CA PHE A 143 3.18 2.63 -9.29
C PHE A 143 3.88 1.57 -10.14
N GLY A 144 5.17 1.82 -10.41
CA GLY A 144 6.02 0.96 -11.23
C GLY A 144 5.91 1.27 -12.73
N PRO A 145 6.81 0.72 -13.57
CA PRO A 145 6.92 1.10 -14.98
C PRO A 145 5.64 0.90 -15.81
N ASN A 146 4.81 -0.06 -15.40
CA ASN A 146 3.55 -0.41 -16.08
C ASN A 146 2.30 0.04 -15.30
N GLY A 147 2.45 0.69 -14.13
CA GLY A 147 1.33 1.09 -13.27
C GLY A 147 0.55 -0.08 -12.64
N ASP A 148 1.18 -1.25 -12.56
CA ASP A 148 0.62 -2.50 -12.06
C ASP A 148 0.85 -2.72 -10.56
N GLY A 149 1.82 -2.02 -9.96
CA GLY A 149 1.96 -1.94 -8.50
C GLY A 149 0.82 -1.14 -7.88
N LYS A 150 0.33 -1.55 -6.70
CA LYS A 150 -0.75 -0.88 -5.96
C LYS A 150 -0.34 -0.62 -4.52
N LEU A 151 -0.24 0.66 -4.16
CA LEU A 151 -0.01 1.12 -2.80
C LEU A 151 -1.29 1.77 -2.29
N GLN A 152 -1.86 1.23 -1.23
CA GLN A 152 -3.01 1.81 -0.57
C GLN A 152 -2.54 2.86 0.44
N VAL A 153 -3.22 4.00 0.45
CA VAL A 153 -3.07 5.10 1.41
C VAL A 153 -4.35 5.19 2.23
N THR A 154 -4.21 5.25 3.54
CA THR A 154 -5.31 5.51 4.48
C THR A 154 -4.87 6.57 5.46
N LEU A 155 -5.73 7.56 5.69
CA LEU A 155 -5.50 8.63 6.66
C LEU A 155 -6.45 8.46 7.84
N SER A 156 -6.01 8.85 9.04
CA SER A 156 -6.91 8.90 10.19
C SER A 156 -7.85 10.10 10.10
N ASP A 157 -9.13 9.85 10.42
CA ASP A 157 -10.09 10.91 10.71
C ASP A 157 -9.83 11.42 12.13
N GLU A 158 -9.99 12.72 12.35
CA GLU A 158 -9.60 13.33 13.62
C GLU A 158 -10.68 14.26 14.17
N VAL A 159 -10.72 14.32 15.50
CA VAL A 159 -11.41 15.38 16.24
C VAL A 159 -10.38 16.23 16.97
N PHE A 160 -10.38 17.53 16.73
CA PHE A 160 -9.38 18.46 17.25
C PHE A 160 -10.01 19.64 17.99
N ASN A 161 -9.21 20.25 18.86
CA ASN A 161 -9.54 21.41 19.69
C ASN A 161 -10.85 21.28 20.51
N PRO A 162 -11.12 20.12 21.17
CA PRO A 162 -12.39 19.89 21.85
C PRO A 162 -12.57 20.85 23.04
N GLY A 163 -13.72 21.52 23.09
CA GLY A 163 -14.10 22.44 24.17
C GLY A 163 -15.51 22.21 24.69
N PRO A 164 -15.83 22.68 25.91
CA PRO A 164 -17.16 22.53 26.50
C PRO A 164 -18.20 23.45 25.85
N GLY A 165 -19.44 22.96 25.71
CA GLY A 165 -20.52 23.72 25.07
C GLY A 165 -20.12 24.11 23.65
N PHE A 166 -20.40 25.35 23.26
CA PHE A 166 -20.06 25.92 21.94
C PHE A 166 -18.67 26.57 21.88
N THR A 167 -17.71 26.04 22.63
CA THR A 167 -16.34 26.59 22.67
C THR A 167 -15.34 25.62 22.08
N PHE A 168 -14.26 26.17 21.53
CA PHE A 168 -13.08 25.41 21.15
C PHE A 168 -11.95 25.73 22.13
N ARG A 169 -11.10 24.74 22.40
CA ARG A 169 -9.82 24.99 23.06
C ARG A 169 -8.82 25.37 21.99
N SER A 170 -8.66 26.67 21.72
CA SER A 170 -7.79 27.14 20.64
C SER A 170 -6.33 26.72 20.80
N GLY A 171 -5.65 26.57 19.67
CA GLY A 171 -4.21 26.40 19.60
C GLY A 171 -3.74 24.95 19.37
N ARG A 172 -2.49 24.84 18.93
CA ARG A 172 -1.83 23.59 18.51
C ARG A 172 -1.83 22.50 19.58
N ASP A 173 -1.76 22.86 20.87
CA ASP A 173 -1.66 21.90 21.98
C ASP A 173 -2.93 21.05 22.13
N TYR A 174 -4.07 21.58 21.69
CA TYR A 174 -5.35 20.85 21.66
C TYR A 174 -5.71 20.31 20.27
N GLY A 175 -4.80 20.46 19.30
CA GLY A 175 -4.92 19.85 17.98
C GLY A 175 -4.84 18.32 18.01
N ALA A 176 -4.99 17.72 16.84
CA ALA A 176 -4.84 16.29 16.61
C ALA A 176 -3.65 16.01 15.68
N THR A 177 -3.09 14.81 15.76
CA THR A 177 -2.07 14.34 14.82
C THR A 177 -2.75 13.39 13.85
N VAL A 178 -2.66 13.69 12.55
CA VAL A 178 -3.18 12.83 11.48
C VAL A 178 -2.12 11.79 11.16
N GLU A 179 -2.50 10.52 11.23
CA GLU A 179 -1.67 9.38 10.88
C GLU A 179 -1.90 8.99 9.42
N ALA A 180 -0.84 8.54 8.74
CA ALA A 180 -0.92 7.89 7.44
C ALA A 180 -0.52 6.42 7.56
N THR A 181 -1.31 5.55 6.93
CA THR A 181 -1.00 4.14 6.76
C THR A 181 -0.81 3.84 5.28
N PHE A 182 0.36 3.32 4.93
CA PHE A 182 0.69 2.83 3.60
C PHE A 182 0.71 1.31 3.59
N THR A 183 -0.12 0.69 2.76
CA THR A 183 -0.23 -0.78 2.65
C THR A 183 0.08 -1.21 1.23
N LEU A 184 1.04 -2.12 1.06
CA LEU A 184 1.37 -2.66 -0.25
C LEU A 184 0.34 -3.74 -0.62
N LEU A 185 -0.57 -3.44 -1.54
CA LEU A 185 -1.58 -4.40 -2.00
C LEU A 185 -1.06 -5.31 -3.12
N GLN A 186 -0.19 -4.77 -3.98
CA GLN A 186 0.31 -5.48 -5.15
C GLN A 186 1.71 -4.98 -5.53
N ALA A 187 2.65 -5.90 -5.68
CA ALA A 187 3.96 -5.63 -6.26
C ALA A 187 3.86 -5.48 -7.79
N PRO A 188 4.65 -4.60 -8.43
CA PRO A 188 4.71 -4.49 -9.87
C PRO A 188 5.38 -5.74 -10.46
N ALA A 189 4.94 -6.17 -11.63
CA ALA A 189 5.55 -7.29 -12.31
C ALA A 189 6.96 -6.90 -12.77
N VAL A 190 7.98 -7.56 -12.21
CA VAL A 190 9.35 -7.42 -12.69
C VAL A 190 9.49 -8.33 -13.91
N PRO A 191 9.89 -7.82 -15.10
CA PRO A 191 10.20 -8.69 -16.22
C PRO A 191 11.30 -9.66 -15.80
N GLU A 192 11.01 -10.96 -15.84
CA GLU A 192 12.02 -11.97 -15.53
C GLU A 192 13.28 -11.73 -16.37
N PRO A 193 14.48 -11.81 -15.77
CA PRO A 193 15.69 -11.66 -16.55
C PRO A 193 15.74 -12.76 -17.61
N ALA A 194 16.00 -12.36 -18.86
CA ALA A 194 16.07 -13.24 -20.04
C ALA A 194 17.04 -14.43 -19.91
N THR A 195 17.79 -14.49 -18.81
CA THR A 195 18.55 -15.67 -18.36
C THR A 195 17.68 -16.93 -18.28
N LEU A 196 16.41 -16.88 -17.88
CA LEU A 196 15.54 -18.06 -17.89
C LEU A 196 15.29 -18.59 -19.32
N LEU A 197 15.17 -17.67 -20.28
CA LEU A 197 15.07 -17.97 -21.70
C LEU A 197 16.39 -18.53 -22.26
N LEU A 198 17.53 -18.07 -21.76
CA LEU A 198 18.86 -18.55 -22.14
C LEU A 198 19.14 -19.97 -21.60
N TRP A 199 18.81 -20.26 -20.33
CA TRP A 199 19.00 -21.58 -19.75
C TRP A 199 17.99 -22.60 -20.30
N GLY A 200 16.72 -22.21 -20.46
CA GLY A 200 15.71 -23.04 -21.13
C GLY A 200 16.03 -23.30 -22.60
N GLY A 201 16.54 -22.29 -23.32
CA GLY A 201 16.97 -22.39 -24.71
C GLY A 201 18.21 -23.27 -24.92
N LEU A 202 19.23 -23.14 -24.08
CA LEU A 202 20.44 -23.97 -24.14
C LEU A 202 20.16 -25.43 -23.74
N GLY A 203 19.29 -25.66 -22.76
CA GLY A 203 18.87 -27.01 -22.37
C GLY A 203 18.16 -27.75 -23.51
N LEU A 204 17.27 -27.08 -24.23
CA LEU A 204 16.58 -27.65 -25.39
C LEU A 204 17.51 -27.84 -26.60
N ALA A 205 18.44 -26.92 -26.84
CA ALA A 205 19.43 -27.05 -27.92
C ALA A 205 20.39 -28.23 -27.69
N GLY A 206 20.80 -28.48 -26.44
CA GLY A 206 21.66 -29.62 -26.07
C GLY A 206 20.99 -30.98 -26.31
N VAL A 207 19.69 -31.11 -25.99
CA VAL A 207 18.93 -32.35 -26.22
C VAL A 207 18.65 -32.58 -27.72
N ALA A 208 18.43 -31.51 -28.49
CA ALA A 208 18.24 -31.62 -29.94
C ALA A 208 19.53 -32.04 -30.68
N ALA A 209 20.70 -31.57 -30.22
CA ALA A 209 22.00 -31.94 -30.79
C ALA A 209 22.43 -33.38 -30.45
N GLY A 210 22.01 -33.91 -29.30
CA GLY A 210 22.32 -35.28 -28.86
C GLY A 210 21.64 -36.40 -29.64
N ARG A 211 20.59 -36.11 -30.44
CA ARG A 211 19.84 -37.14 -31.20
C ARG A 211 20.46 -37.50 -32.56
N ARG A 212 21.64 -36.95 -32.92
CA ARG A 212 22.32 -37.24 -34.20
C ARG A 212 23.48 -38.23 -34.12
N PHE A 213 23.78 -38.80 -32.95
CA PHE A 213 24.82 -39.83 -32.79
C PHE A 213 24.27 -41.13 -32.16
N VAL A 214 23.36 -41.79 -32.86
CA VAL A 214 23.22 -43.27 -32.79
C VAL A 214 22.91 -43.73 -34.22
N ALA A 215 23.94 -44.22 -34.90
CA ALA A 215 23.87 -44.96 -36.15
C ALA A 215 24.00 -46.46 -35.84
#